data_AF-A0A5B9ERN8-F1
#
_entry.id   AF-A0A5B9ERN8-F1
#
_cell.length_a   1.000
_cell.length_b   1.000
_cell.length_c   1.000
_cell.angle_alpha   90.00
_cell.angle_beta   90.00
_cell.angle_gamma   90.00
#
_symmetry.space_group_name_H-M   'P 1'
#
loop_
_entity.id
_entity.type
_entity.pdbx_description
1 polymer ?
#
loop_
_entity_poly.entity_id
_entity_poly.type
_entity_poly.pdbx_seq_one_letter_code
_entity_poly.pdbx_strand_id
1 'polypeptide(L)'
;MGEDLIDVGESPQGRHVAIIYVNTPLRVEAFVATPLLADFLARETFEIVVNGNTSAPVEVTPDYVAQVADLSSGTQSVYFTLTSDEILPGYQCLFPLETN
;
A
#
# COMPACT_ATOMS: atom_id res chain seq x y z
N MET A 1 5.35 -15.42 -15.40
CA MET A 1 5.12 -16.87 -15.43
C MET A 1 3.98 -17.14 -14.46
N GLY A 2 2.74 -17.11 -14.95
CA GLY A 2 1.54 -17.25 -14.12
C GLY A 2 1.10 -18.70 -14.10
N GLU A 3 1.36 -19.40 -13.00
CA GLU A 3 1.06 -20.83 -12.83
C GLU A 3 -0.43 -21.10 -12.50
N ASP A 4 -1.34 -20.19 -12.89
CA ASP A 4 -2.78 -20.26 -12.58
C ASP A 4 -3.68 -19.71 -13.71
N LEU A 5 -3.21 -19.72 -14.97
CA LEU A 5 -4.02 -19.27 -16.11
C LEU A 5 -4.47 -20.47 -16.95
N ILE A 6 -5.78 -20.55 -17.22
CA ILE A 6 -6.40 -21.58 -18.06
C ILE A 6 -6.08 -21.29 -19.54
N ASP A 7 -5.59 -22.29 -20.26
CA ASP A 7 -5.17 -22.16 -21.65
C ASP A 7 -6.35 -22.12 -22.64
N VAL A 8 -6.10 -21.62 -23.85
CA VAL A 8 -7.17 -21.45 -24.87
C VAL A 8 -7.68 -22.83 -25.31
N GLY A 9 -8.94 -23.13 -24.98
CA GLY A 9 -9.60 -24.40 -25.31
C GLY A 9 -9.79 -25.36 -24.12
N GLU A 10 -9.29 -25.01 -22.94
CA GLU A 10 -9.54 -25.76 -21.71
C GLU A 10 -10.89 -25.38 -21.08
N SER A 11 -11.71 -26.38 -20.73
CA SER A 11 -12.99 -26.15 -20.06
C SER A 11 -12.71 -25.81 -18.59
N PRO A 12 -13.20 -24.67 -18.06
CA PRO A 12 -12.98 -24.28 -16.67
C PRO A 12 -13.80 -25.20 -15.78
N GLN A 13 -13.17 -26.26 -15.28
CA GLN A 13 -13.77 -27.31 -14.42
C GLN A 13 -14.04 -26.76 -12.99
N GLY A 14 -14.69 -25.59 -12.87
CA GLY A 14 -14.93 -24.90 -11.61
C GLY A 14 -13.76 -24.05 -11.10
N ARG A 15 -12.73 -23.83 -11.92
CA ARG A 15 -11.59 -22.95 -11.60
C ARG A 15 -11.84 -21.52 -12.07
N HIS A 16 -11.31 -20.55 -11.34
CA HIS A 16 -11.35 -19.15 -11.76
C HIS A 16 -10.51 -18.99 -13.04
N VAL A 17 -11.11 -18.41 -14.08
CA VAL A 17 -10.43 -18.18 -15.37
C VAL A 17 -9.51 -16.96 -15.28
N ALA A 18 -9.85 -16.01 -14.41
CA ALA A 18 -9.03 -14.85 -14.07
C ALA A 18 -9.48 -14.29 -12.72
N ILE A 19 -8.57 -13.62 -12.01
CA ILE A 19 -8.87 -12.81 -10.82
C ILE A 19 -8.67 -11.34 -11.21
N ILE A 20 -9.71 -10.53 -11.05
CA ILE A 20 -9.65 -9.09 -11.32
C ILE A 20 -9.33 -8.38 -10.01
N TYR A 21 -8.21 -7.65 -9.98
CA TYR A 21 -7.85 -6.76 -8.89
C TYR A 21 -8.06 -5.31 -9.34
N VAL A 22 -8.89 -4.57 -8.61
CA VAL A 22 -9.05 -3.12 -8.82
C VAL A 22 -7.98 -2.41 -7.99
N ASN A 23 -7.03 -1.81 -8.69
CA ASN A 23 -5.86 -1.17 -8.09
C ASN A 23 -5.88 0.36 -8.27
N THR A 24 -7.04 0.94 -8.61
CA THR A 24 -7.19 2.39 -8.78
C THR A 24 -8.40 2.85 -7.95
N PRO A 25 -8.18 3.56 -6.83
CA PRO A 25 -6.88 3.94 -6.28
C PRO A 25 -6.08 2.74 -5.71
N LEU A 26 -4.76 2.83 -5.77
CA LEU A 26 -3.85 1.92 -5.07
C LEU A 26 -3.99 2.15 -3.57
N ARG A 27 -3.84 1.07 -2.80
CA ARG A 27 -3.82 1.14 -1.34
C ARG A 27 -2.40 0.99 -0.83
N VAL A 28 -1.99 1.90 0.03
CA VAL A 28 -0.71 1.86 0.74
C VAL A 28 -1.00 1.64 2.22
N GLU A 29 -0.32 0.67 2.83
CA GLU A 29 -0.38 0.40 4.26
C GLU A 29 0.95 0.80 4.91
N ALA A 30 0.87 1.53 6.02
CA ALA A 30 2.01 1.91 6.83
C ALA A 30 1.81 1.47 8.28
N PHE A 31 2.86 0.92 8.87
CA PHE A 31 2.89 0.54 10.27
C PHE A 31 3.51 1.67 11.08
N VAL A 32 2.69 2.37 11.86
CA VAL A 32 3.14 3.51 12.66
C VAL A 32 3.19 3.10 14.11
N ALA A 33 4.27 3.41 14.82
CA ALA A 33 4.35 3.15 16.26
C ALA A 33 3.21 3.92 16.98
N THR A 34 2.43 3.23 17.80
CA THR A 34 1.30 3.82 18.53
C THR A 34 1.63 5.13 19.27
N PRO A 35 2.79 5.28 19.96
CA PRO A 35 3.11 6.56 20.63
C PRO A 35 3.38 7.73 19.67
N LEU A 36 3.73 7.45 18.41
CA LEU A 36 4.02 8.46 17.38
C LEU A 36 2.83 8.73 16.46
N LEU A 37 1.73 7.99 16.60
CA LEU A 37 0.60 8.05 15.69
C LEU A 37 -0.03 9.44 15.62
N ALA A 38 -0.23 10.09 16.77
CA ALA A 38 -0.85 11.42 16.81
C ALA A 38 0.02 12.49 16.12
N ASP A 39 1.33 12.42 16.32
CA ASP A 39 2.31 13.31 15.67
C ASP A 39 2.37 13.05 14.16
N PHE A 40 2.44 11.77 13.77
CA PHE A 40 2.42 11.36 12.36
C PHE A 40 1.16 11.83 11.63
N LEU A 41 -0.02 11.77 12.27
CA LEU A 41 -1.29 12.22 11.69
C LEU A 41 -1.46 13.75 11.70
N ALA A 42 -0.62 14.48 12.43
CA ALA A 42 -0.66 15.95 12.45
C ALA A 42 0.04 16.60 11.24
N ARG A 43 0.68 15.80 10.38
CA ARG A 43 1.34 16.26 9.15
C ARG A 43 0.31 16.82 8.16
N GLU A 44 0.66 17.90 7.48
CA GLU A 44 -0.19 18.52 6.47
C GLU A 44 -0.21 17.73 5.16
N THR A 45 0.93 17.10 4.82
CA THR A 45 1.12 16.30 3.61
C THR A 45 1.77 14.97 3.92
N PHE A 46 1.48 13.97 3.09
CA PHE A 46 2.05 12.63 3.19
C PHE A 46 2.68 12.26 1.85
N GLU A 47 3.98 11.98 1.88
CA GLU A 47 4.76 11.59 0.71
C GLU A 47 5.52 10.31 1.01
N ILE A 48 5.58 9.41 0.03
CA ILE A 48 6.30 8.14 0.11
C ILE A 48 7.35 8.03 -0.98
N VAL A 49 8.44 7.37 -0.65
CA VAL A 49 9.45 6.91 -1.59
C VAL A 49 9.07 5.51 -2.05
N VAL A 50 8.86 5.36 -3.36
CA VAL A 50 8.49 4.09 -3.98
C VAL A 50 9.72 3.47 -4.63
N ASN A 51 9.97 2.18 -4.36
CA ASN A 51 11.10 1.43 -4.94
C ASN A 51 12.46 2.10 -4.71
N GLY A 52 12.64 2.79 -3.58
CA GLY A 52 13.87 3.50 -3.23
C GLY A 52 14.17 4.76 -4.05
N ASN A 53 13.25 5.21 -4.91
CA ASN A 53 13.44 6.43 -5.71
C ASN A 53 13.22 7.70 -4.87
N THR A 54 14.25 8.15 -4.17
CA THR A 54 14.20 9.36 -3.34
C THR A 54 14.16 10.66 -4.14
N SER A 55 14.43 10.61 -5.45
CA SER A 55 14.41 11.80 -6.32
C SER A 55 13.01 12.22 -6.77
N ALA A 56 12.02 11.32 -6.61
CA ALA A 56 10.63 11.57 -6.97
C ALA A 56 9.70 10.95 -5.92
N PRO A 57 9.57 11.58 -4.73
CA PRO A 57 8.57 11.16 -3.76
C PRO A 57 7.16 11.31 -4.36
N VAL A 58 6.26 10.45 -3.92
CA VAL A 58 4.89 10.36 -4.43
C VAL A 58 3.93 10.73 -3.31
N GLU A 59 3.06 11.70 -3.57
CA GLU A 59 2.03 12.11 -2.62
C GLU A 59 0.97 11.01 -2.45
N VAL A 60 0.55 10.79 -1.22
CA VAL A 60 -0.50 9.85 -0.84
C VAL A 60 -1.55 10.53 0.02
N THR A 61 -2.80 10.13 -0.15
CA THR A 61 -3.92 10.71 0.60
C THR A 61 -4.29 9.81 1.77
N PRO A 62 -4.34 10.31 3.01
CA PRO A 62 -4.78 9.50 4.15
C PRO A 62 -6.24 9.06 3.95
N ASP A 63 -6.50 7.77 4.15
CA ASP A 63 -7.82 7.16 3.96
C ASP A 63 -8.45 6.82 5.32
N TYR A 64 -7.82 5.92 6.07
CA TYR A 64 -8.23 5.62 7.44
C TYR A 64 -7.12 5.01 8.29
N VAL A 65 -7.30 5.07 9.60
CA VAL A 65 -6.44 4.41 10.59
C VAL A 65 -7.18 3.21 11.16
N ALA A 66 -6.53 2.04 11.21
CA ALA A 66 -7.11 0.85 11.84
C ALA A 66 -7.47 1.15 13.29
N GLN A 67 -8.67 0.77 13.75
CA GLN A 67 -9.10 1.05 15.13
C GLN A 67 -8.38 0.20 16.17
N VAL A 68 -7.80 -0.93 15.74
CA VAL A 68 -7.12 -1.89 16.61
C VAL A 68 -5.63 -1.79 16.34
N ALA A 69 -4.85 -1.49 17.38
CA ALA A 69 -3.40 -1.57 17.33
C ALA A 69 -2.95 -3.02 17.42
N ASP A 70 -1.88 -3.35 16.69
CA ASP A 70 -1.18 -4.62 16.85
C ASP A 70 -0.38 -4.57 18.16
N LEU A 71 -0.86 -5.29 19.17
CA LEU A 71 -0.26 -5.31 20.51
C LEU A 71 1.10 -6.04 20.53
N SER A 72 1.36 -6.91 19.55
CA SER A 72 2.62 -7.64 19.45
C SER A 72 3.77 -6.76 18.97
N SER A 73 3.51 -5.85 18.03
CA SER A 73 4.50 -4.96 17.42
C SER A 73 4.46 -3.54 17.98
N GLY A 74 3.39 -3.19 18.71
CA GLY A 74 3.20 -1.82 19.22
C GLY A 74 2.94 -0.79 18.12
N THR A 75 2.35 -1.25 17.01
CA THR A 75 2.10 -0.44 15.82
C THR A 75 0.62 -0.42 15.46
N GLN A 76 0.19 0.63 14.78
CA GLN A 76 -1.15 0.79 14.23
C GLN A 76 -1.07 0.95 12.72
N SER A 77 -1.89 0.20 11.99
CA SER A 77 -1.95 0.32 10.53
C SER A 77 -2.63 1.64 10.14
N VAL A 78 -1.95 2.43 9.33
CA VAL A 78 -2.49 3.62 8.67
C VAL A 78 -2.57 3.34 7.18
N TYR A 79 -3.73 3.59 6.60
CA TYR A 79 -3.99 3.34 5.19
C TYR A 79 -4.09 4.64 4.43
N PHE A 80 -3.49 4.62 3.24
CA PHE A 80 -3.48 5.71 2.29
C PHE A 80 -3.97 5.24 0.93
N THR A 81 -4.48 6.17 0.15
CA THR A 81 -4.78 5.99 -1.27
C THR A 81 -3.73 6.68 -2.13
N LEU A 82 -3.44 6.07 -3.27
CA LEU A 82 -2.49 6.57 -4.25
C LEU A 82 -3.08 6.38 -5.65
N THR A 83 -3.06 7.44 -6.47
CA THR A 83 -3.46 7.33 -7.88
C THR A 83 -2.22 7.48 -8.74
N SER A 84 -1.77 6.38 -9.35
CA SER A 84 -0.66 6.36 -10.29
C SER A 84 -0.86 5.23 -11.30
N ASP A 85 -0.51 5.51 -12.57
CA ASP A 85 -0.52 4.52 -13.65
C ASP A 85 0.80 3.73 -13.72
N GLU A 86 1.86 4.26 -13.09
CA GLU A 86 3.22 3.74 -13.18
C GLU A 86 3.60 2.83 -12.00
N ILE A 87 2.80 2.84 -10.93
CA ILE A 87 3.09 2.11 -9.70
C ILE A 87 2.25 0.84 -9.66
N LEU A 88 2.92 -0.29 -9.48
CA LEU A 88 2.28 -1.59 -9.37
C LEU A 88 2.16 -2.03 -7.91
N PRO A 89 1.12 -2.80 -7.56
CA PRO A 89 0.99 -3.37 -6.22
C PRO A 89 2.19 -4.28 -5.89
N GLY A 90 2.60 -4.27 -4.63
CA GLY A 90 3.74 -5.06 -4.13
C GLY A 90 5.08 -4.31 -4.13
N TYR A 91 5.13 -3.06 -4.60
CA TYR A 91 6.32 -2.22 -4.46
C TYR A 91 6.57 -1.86 -2.99
N GLN A 92 7.84 -1.85 -2.60
CA GLN A 92 8.23 -1.38 -1.28
C GLN A 92 8.12 0.15 -1.25
N CYS A 93 7.39 0.65 -0.26
CA CYS A 93 7.16 2.06 -0.02
C CYS A 93 7.71 2.45 1.35
N LEU A 94 8.34 3.61 1.45
CA LEU A 94 8.89 4.13 2.71
C LEU A 94 8.49 5.59 2.87
N PHE A 95 8.09 5.99 4.08
CA PHE A 95 8.04 7.41 4.40
C PHE A 95 9.48 7.92 4.56
N PRO A 96 9.86 9.03 3.92
CA PRO A 96 11.18 9.64 4.14
C PRO A 96 11.28 10.03 5.62
N LEU A 97 12.37 9.64 6.26
CA LEU A 97 12.68 10.10 7.61
C LEU A 97 12.92 11.61 7.54
N GLU A 98 12.14 12.41 8.27
CA GLU A 98 12.47 13.81 8.45
C GLU A 98 13.85 13.88 9.11
N THR A 99 14.85 14.28 8.33
CA THR A 99 16.20 14.52 8.85
C THR A 99 16.14 15.89 9.50
N ASN A 100 16.08 15.91 10.83
CA ASN A 100 16.27 17.12 11.62
C ASN A 100 17.75 17.53 11.59
#